data_AF-A0A1G9YMU1-F1
#
_entry.id   AF-A0A1G9YMU1-F1
#
_cell.length_a   1.000
_cell.length_b   1.000
_cell.length_c   1.000
_cell.angle_alpha   90.00
_cell.angle_beta   90.00
_cell.angle_gamma   90.00
#
_symmetry.space_group_name_H-M   'P 1'
#
loop_
_entity.id
_entity.type
_entity.pdbx_description
1 polymer ?
#
loop_
_entity_poly.entity_id
_entity_poly.type
_entity_poly.pdbx_seq_one_letter_code
_entity_poly.pdbx_strand_id
1 'polypeptide(L)'
;MTDTSAIIRRIGRGVADVLLGLVGTLAVALVLLNVTTGLQRPVYDALYLRLGPSGATEAAILLQFLVSGLAAVLVPLVVADYVHTGLANRDALVAVLLVFLGVPVAFTAVALAGFPSTPIALLLLVLVLLGAPVLLWLRFDVRSGALPTFVGSVPAVVLLMLLAAVGIGWGWGYVVTAQEVPASPVDDATVGSLSDRPVVASALFSSGNCETDAEGFRECHLSLRGFEHERDAVRALSELGVRCPYQRNGGDGGTAIVQHEGRYYRVGCSPHGD
;
A
#
# COMPACT_ATOMS: atom_id res chain seq x y z
N MET A 1 4.41 54.43 -13.60
CA MET A 1 3.21 53.63 -13.86
C MET A 1 3.64 52.19 -14.05
N THR A 2 3.41 51.35 -13.05
CA THR A 2 3.62 49.90 -13.14
C THR A 2 2.61 49.34 -14.13
N ASP A 3 3.11 48.72 -15.19
CA ASP A 3 2.34 48.24 -16.31
C ASP A 3 1.43 47.09 -15.86
N THR A 4 0.16 47.41 -15.57
CA THR A 4 -0.85 46.48 -15.05
C THR A 4 -1.01 45.27 -15.96
N SER A 5 -0.76 45.44 -17.26
CA SER A 5 -0.78 44.38 -18.27
C SER A 5 0.29 43.30 -18.04
N ALA A 6 1.50 43.71 -17.61
CA ALA A 6 2.61 42.80 -17.34
C ALA A 6 2.37 41.98 -16.07
N ILE A 7 1.73 42.59 -15.06
CA ILE A 7 1.34 41.93 -13.81
C ILE A 7 0.26 40.87 -14.08
N ILE A 8 -0.80 41.23 -14.82
CA ILE A 8 -1.89 40.30 -15.17
C ILE A 8 -1.34 39.11 -15.99
N ARG A 9 -0.45 39.35 -16.96
CA ARG A 9 0.16 38.29 -17.77
C ARG A 9 1.05 37.35 -16.93
N ARG A 10 1.75 37.88 -15.91
CA ARG A 10 2.59 37.08 -15.00
C ARG A 10 1.72 36.20 -14.08
N ILE A 11 0.64 36.76 -13.53
CA ILE A 11 -0.32 36.01 -12.70
C ILE A 11 -1.00 34.92 -13.53
N GLY A 12 -1.48 35.24 -14.73
CA GLY A 12 -2.14 34.27 -15.61
C GLY A 12 -1.25 33.08 -15.97
N ARG A 13 0.06 33.31 -16.22
CA ARG A 13 1.02 32.23 -16.42
C ARG A 13 1.22 31.36 -15.18
N GLY A 14 1.40 31.99 -14.01
CA GLY A 14 1.55 31.24 -12.76
C GLY A 14 0.33 30.36 -12.44
N VAL A 15 -0.89 30.87 -12.68
CA VAL A 15 -2.12 30.08 -12.51
C VAL A 15 -2.19 28.92 -13.49
N ALA A 16 -1.82 29.14 -14.76
CA ALA A 16 -1.77 28.08 -15.76
C ALA A 16 -0.77 26.97 -15.38
N ASP A 17 0.41 27.34 -14.88
CA ASP A 17 1.44 26.38 -14.45
C ASP A 17 0.98 25.56 -13.25
N VAL A 18 0.31 26.19 -12.27
CA VAL A 18 -0.28 25.51 -11.11
C VAL A 18 -1.38 24.54 -11.55
N LEU A 19 -2.27 24.96 -12.45
CA LEU A 19 -3.33 24.11 -12.98
C LEU A 19 -2.77 22.94 -13.80
N LEU A 20 -1.72 23.18 -14.59
CA LEU A 20 -0.99 22.13 -15.31
C LEU A 20 -0.43 21.10 -14.35
N GLY A 21 0.16 21.55 -13.23
CA GLY A 21 0.62 20.69 -12.15
C GLY A 21 -0.49 19.81 -11.60
N LEU A 22 -1.59 20.43 -11.16
CA LEU A 22 -2.72 19.72 -10.54
C LEU A 22 -3.37 18.71 -11.50
N VAL A 23 -3.86 19.19 -12.64
CA VAL A 23 -4.64 18.40 -13.59
C VAL A 23 -3.76 17.40 -14.32
N GLY A 24 -2.56 17.80 -14.72
CA GLY A 24 -1.60 16.93 -15.39
C GLY A 24 -1.16 15.79 -14.48
N THR A 25 -0.89 16.06 -13.19
CA THR A 25 -0.52 15.01 -12.23
C THR A 25 -1.67 14.04 -12.02
N LEU A 26 -2.91 14.51 -11.85
CA LEU A 26 -4.07 13.61 -11.69
C LEU A 26 -4.29 12.73 -12.93
N ALA A 27 -4.26 13.32 -14.12
CA ALA A 27 -4.46 12.58 -15.37
C ALA A 27 -3.40 11.49 -15.55
N VAL A 28 -2.12 11.83 -15.35
CA VAL A 28 -1.01 10.87 -15.48
C VAL A 28 -1.06 9.82 -14.37
N ALA A 29 -1.38 10.20 -13.14
CA ALA A 29 -1.48 9.28 -12.01
C ALA A 29 -2.57 8.23 -12.23
N LEU A 30 -3.75 8.62 -12.75
CA LEU A 30 -4.83 7.68 -13.05
C LEU A 30 -4.41 6.63 -14.09
N VAL A 31 -3.68 7.04 -15.11
CA VAL A 31 -3.12 6.12 -16.11
C VAL A 31 -2.08 5.20 -15.45
N LEU A 32 -1.14 5.77 -14.69
CA LEU A 32 -0.08 5.03 -14.04
C LEU A 32 -0.58 4.05 -12.99
N LEU A 33 -1.64 4.38 -12.24
CA LEU A 33 -2.26 3.47 -11.28
C LEU A 33 -2.71 2.19 -11.98
N ASN A 34 -3.25 2.29 -13.20
CA ASN A 34 -3.69 1.13 -13.97
C ASN A 34 -2.50 0.26 -14.42
N VAL A 35 -1.41 0.90 -14.85
CA VAL A 35 -0.17 0.22 -15.29
C VAL A 35 0.57 -0.43 -14.12
N THR A 36 0.57 0.21 -12.94
CA THR A 36 1.30 -0.25 -11.75
C THR A 36 0.53 -1.26 -10.92
N THR A 37 -0.69 -1.65 -11.30
CA THR A 37 -1.46 -2.72 -10.64
C THR A 37 -0.64 -4.02 -10.49
N GLY A 38 0.18 -4.34 -11.48
CA GLY A 38 1.07 -5.51 -11.46
C GLY A 38 2.14 -5.49 -10.36
N LEU A 39 2.44 -4.33 -9.76
CA LEU A 39 3.39 -4.23 -8.64
C LEU A 39 2.82 -4.75 -7.32
N GLN A 40 1.49 -4.77 -7.17
CA GLN A 40 0.90 -5.07 -5.88
C GLN A 40 1.20 -6.51 -5.42
N ARG A 41 1.03 -7.48 -6.33
CA ARG A 41 1.26 -8.90 -6.04
C ARG A 41 2.69 -9.24 -5.61
N PRO A 42 3.76 -8.86 -6.36
CA PRO A 42 5.13 -9.18 -5.94
C PRO A 42 5.51 -8.48 -4.63
N VAL A 43 5.01 -7.26 -4.39
CA VAL A 43 5.25 -6.54 -3.12
C VAL A 43 4.55 -7.22 -1.97
N TYR A 44 3.30 -7.62 -2.16
CA TYR A 44 2.55 -8.40 -1.19
C TYR A 44 3.28 -9.71 -0.86
N ASP A 45 3.70 -10.46 -1.88
CA ASP A 45 4.40 -11.73 -1.72
C ASP A 45 5.72 -11.55 -0.95
N ALA A 46 6.50 -10.51 -1.27
CA ALA A 46 7.75 -10.22 -0.59
C ALA A 46 7.57 -9.80 0.88
N LEU A 47 6.47 -9.13 1.21
CA LEU A 47 6.23 -8.59 2.56
C LEU A 47 5.33 -9.49 3.44
N TYR A 48 4.64 -10.46 2.85
CA TYR A 48 3.64 -11.30 3.50
C TYR A 48 4.13 -11.91 4.82
N LEU A 49 5.25 -12.62 4.79
CA LEU A 49 5.79 -13.34 5.96
C LEU A 49 6.33 -12.41 7.05
N ARG A 50 6.54 -11.13 6.74
CA ARG A 50 7.13 -10.15 7.65
C ARG A 50 6.10 -9.22 8.27
N LEU A 51 5.13 -8.76 7.48
CA LEU A 51 4.11 -7.81 7.91
C LEU A 51 2.76 -8.47 8.21
N GLY A 52 2.57 -9.74 7.84
CA GLY A 52 1.27 -10.37 7.81
C GLY A 52 0.43 -9.86 6.61
N PRO A 53 -0.78 -10.41 6.42
CA PRO A 53 -1.54 -10.18 5.19
C PRO A 53 -2.13 -8.77 5.13
N SER A 54 -2.60 -8.23 6.27
CA SER A 54 -3.08 -6.84 6.36
C SER A 54 -1.95 -5.85 6.06
N GLY A 55 -0.82 -5.95 6.77
CA GLY A 55 0.31 -5.04 6.57
C GLY A 55 0.99 -5.17 5.19
N ALA A 56 1.05 -6.38 4.62
CA ALA A 56 1.57 -6.57 3.26
C ALA A 56 0.65 -5.96 2.19
N THR A 57 -0.67 -6.05 2.38
CA THR A 57 -1.67 -5.43 1.49
C THR A 57 -1.57 -3.90 1.59
N GLU A 58 -1.50 -3.36 2.80
CA GLU A 58 -1.31 -1.94 3.06
C GLU A 58 -0.05 -1.41 2.35
N ALA A 59 1.09 -2.07 2.54
CA ALA A 59 2.35 -1.68 1.93
C ALA A 59 2.31 -1.77 0.39
N ALA A 60 1.67 -2.79 -0.17
CA ALA A 60 1.52 -2.95 -1.62
C ALA A 60 0.69 -1.81 -2.24
N ILE A 61 -0.44 -1.44 -1.62
CA ILE A 61 -1.29 -0.34 -2.07
C ILE A 61 -0.56 0.99 -1.92
N LEU A 62 0.01 1.27 -0.76
CA LEU A 62 0.74 2.52 -0.52
C LEU A 62 1.90 2.68 -1.50
N LEU A 63 2.67 1.62 -1.75
CA LEU A 63 3.78 1.68 -2.69
C LEU A 63 3.32 1.95 -4.12
N GLN A 64 2.23 1.32 -4.58
CA GLN A 64 1.68 1.58 -5.91
C GLN A 64 1.23 3.04 -6.06
N PHE A 65 0.51 3.57 -5.07
CA PHE A 65 0.05 4.96 -5.07
C PHE A 65 1.22 5.94 -4.98
N LEU A 66 2.23 5.63 -4.16
CA LEU A 66 3.44 6.44 -4.03
C LEU A 66 4.23 6.50 -5.34
N VAL A 67 4.49 5.35 -5.96
CA VAL A 67 5.19 5.26 -7.26
C VAL A 67 4.40 6.00 -8.34
N SER A 68 3.10 5.75 -8.44
CA SER A 68 2.25 6.39 -9.46
C SER A 68 2.15 7.90 -9.25
N GLY A 69 1.98 8.35 -8.01
CA GLY A 69 1.90 9.77 -7.65
C GLY A 69 3.21 10.49 -7.95
N LEU A 70 4.36 9.98 -7.49
CA LEU A 70 5.66 10.61 -7.73
C LEU A 70 6.01 10.64 -9.22
N ALA A 71 5.80 9.55 -9.95
CA ALA A 71 6.05 9.52 -11.38
C ALA A 71 5.13 10.47 -12.15
N ALA A 72 3.88 10.63 -11.71
CA ALA A 72 2.93 11.54 -12.34
C ALA A 72 3.31 13.02 -12.21
N VAL A 73 4.01 13.41 -11.15
CA VAL A 73 4.51 14.80 -10.97
C VAL A 73 5.58 15.15 -12.02
N LEU A 74 6.37 14.17 -12.47
CA LEU A 74 7.48 14.42 -13.38
C LEU A 74 7.02 14.91 -14.76
N VAL A 75 5.89 14.40 -15.27
CA VAL A 75 5.42 14.74 -16.62
C VAL A 75 5.05 16.23 -16.74
N PRO A 76 4.17 16.80 -15.89
CA PRO A 76 3.90 18.23 -15.90
C PRO A 76 5.16 19.08 -15.67
N LEU A 77 6.05 18.63 -14.78
CA LEU A 77 7.28 19.34 -14.45
C LEU A 77 8.23 19.47 -15.64
N VAL A 78 8.46 18.37 -16.37
CA VAL A 78 9.30 18.34 -17.58
C VAL A 78 8.67 19.17 -18.69
N VAL A 79 7.35 19.09 -18.87
CA VAL A 79 6.62 19.89 -19.87
C VAL A 79 6.75 21.39 -19.58
N ALA A 80 6.56 21.81 -18.33
CA ALA A 80 6.69 23.20 -17.93
C ALA A 80 8.13 23.71 -18.15
N ASP A 81 9.14 22.93 -17.75
CA ASP A 81 10.54 23.34 -17.97
C ASP A 81 10.90 23.40 -19.46
N TYR A 82 10.45 22.45 -20.27
CA TYR A 82 10.67 22.46 -21.72
C TYR A 82 10.08 23.71 -22.38
N VAL A 83 8.83 24.07 -22.05
CA VAL A 83 8.14 25.24 -22.63
C VAL A 83 8.83 26.56 -22.24
N HIS A 84 9.37 26.65 -21.02
CA HIS A 84 9.95 27.90 -20.51
C HIS A 84 11.43 28.06 -20.76
N THR A 85 12.20 26.98 -20.76
CA THR A 85 13.68 27.02 -20.78
C THR A 85 14.30 26.10 -21.82
N GLY A 86 13.50 25.31 -22.55
CA GLY A 86 14.02 24.33 -23.50
C GLY A 86 14.86 23.22 -22.83
N LEU A 87 14.56 22.88 -21.57
CA LEU A 87 15.31 21.91 -20.74
C LEU A 87 16.72 22.37 -20.34
N ALA A 88 16.93 23.68 -20.20
CA ALA A 88 18.18 24.20 -19.66
C ALA A 88 18.47 23.68 -18.24
N ASN A 89 17.43 23.28 -17.49
CA ASN A 89 17.53 22.77 -16.12
C ASN A 89 17.56 21.23 -16.03
N ARG A 90 18.00 20.54 -17.08
CA ARG A 90 18.01 19.06 -17.15
C ARG A 90 18.67 18.40 -15.94
N ASP A 91 19.77 18.96 -15.43
CA ASP A 91 20.52 18.37 -14.32
C ASP A 91 19.73 18.45 -13.00
N ALA A 92 18.94 19.53 -12.83
CA ALA A 92 18.02 19.68 -11.71
C ALA A 92 16.86 18.68 -11.80
N LEU A 93 16.30 18.47 -13.00
CA LEU A 93 15.24 17.50 -13.25
C LEU A 93 15.71 16.06 -12.97
N VAL A 94 16.93 15.72 -13.38
CA VAL A 94 17.55 14.41 -13.06
C VAL A 94 17.75 14.25 -11.56
N ALA A 95 18.19 15.29 -10.85
CA ALA A 95 18.32 15.25 -9.40
C ALA A 95 16.97 15.00 -8.70
N VAL A 96 15.89 15.67 -9.13
CA VAL A 96 14.53 15.44 -8.61
C VAL A 96 14.07 14.02 -8.90
N LEU A 97 14.30 13.50 -10.11
CA LEU A 97 13.98 12.12 -10.47
C LEU A 97 14.69 11.12 -9.56
N LEU A 98 15.98 11.33 -9.27
CA LEU A 98 16.75 10.45 -8.38
C LEU A 98 16.21 10.49 -6.94
N VAL A 99 15.82 11.66 -6.44
CA VAL A 99 15.15 11.78 -5.12
C VAL A 99 13.83 11.01 -5.12
N PHE A 100 13.03 11.16 -6.18
CA PHE A 100 11.75 10.48 -6.30
C PHE A 100 11.91 8.97 -6.40
N LEU A 101 12.94 8.47 -7.08
CA LEU A 101 13.27 7.04 -7.15
C LEU A 101 13.74 6.49 -5.79
N GLY A 102 14.48 7.29 -5.03
CA GLY A 102 14.95 6.91 -3.69
C GLY A 102 13.81 6.70 -2.68
N VAL A 103 12.66 7.32 -2.90
CA VAL A 103 11.52 7.30 -1.95
C VAL A 103 10.81 5.94 -1.90
N PRO A 104 10.40 5.33 -3.02
CA PRO A 104 9.96 3.94 -3.05
C PRO A 104 10.98 2.96 -2.46
N VAL A 105 12.26 3.13 -2.77
CA VAL A 105 13.34 2.27 -2.25
C VAL A 105 13.43 2.37 -0.74
N ALA A 106 13.43 3.59 -0.20
CA ALA A 106 13.43 3.83 1.24
C ALA A 106 12.17 3.26 1.90
N PHE A 107 10.98 3.49 1.31
CA PHE A 107 9.73 2.93 1.79
C PHE A 107 9.81 1.41 1.89
N THR A 108 10.24 0.73 0.82
CA THR A 108 10.36 -0.73 0.81
C THR A 108 11.39 -1.22 1.83
N ALA A 109 12.53 -0.55 1.98
CA ALA A 109 13.54 -0.92 2.97
C ALA A 109 13.02 -0.81 4.41
N VAL A 110 12.28 0.24 4.73
CA VAL A 110 11.74 0.43 6.08
C VAL A 110 10.53 -0.48 6.33
N ALA A 111 9.67 -0.71 5.33
CA ALA A 111 8.61 -1.73 5.40
C ALA A 111 9.21 -3.13 5.61
N LEU A 112 10.29 -3.45 4.90
CA LEU A 112 11.08 -4.66 5.13
C LEU A 112 11.70 -4.71 6.52
N ALA A 113 11.91 -3.61 7.23
CA ALA A 113 12.38 -3.65 8.60
C ALA A 113 11.24 -3.93 9.61
N GLY A 114 9.98 -3.97 9.18
CA GLY A 114 8.82 -4.33 10.02
C GLY A 114 8.05 -3.15 10.62
N PHE A 115 8.41 -1.92 10.24
CA PHE A 115 7.75 -0.72 10.71
C PHE A 115 6.40 -0.47 10.01
N PRO A 116 5.48 0.27 10.64
CA PRO A 116 4.16 0.57 10.07
C PRO A 116 4.26 1.41 8.79
N SER A 117 3.71 0.91 7.69
CA SER A 117 3.86 1.49 6.35
C SER A 117 3.21 2.86 6.19
N THR A 118 2.00 3.08 6.69
CA THR A 118 1.29 4.37 6.58
C THR A 118 2.09 5.58 7.10
N PRO A 119 2.56 5.62 8.36
CA PRO A 119 3.32 6.78 8.85
C PRO A 119 4.64 6.99 8.11
N ILE A 120 5.27 5.92 7.62
CA ILE A 120 6.50 6.03 6.82
C ILE A 120 6.22 6.63 5.45
N ALA A 121 5.17 6.19 4.77
CA ALA A 121 4.76 6.76 3.50
C ALA A 121 4.48 8.26 3.63
N LEU A 122 3.77 8.66 4.68
CA LEU A 122 3.48 10.07 4.97
C LEU A 122 4.75 10.86 5.27
N LEU A 123 5.65 10.33 6.11
CA LEU A 123 6.91 10.99 6.44
C LEU A 123 7.78 11.21 5.19
N LEU A 124 7.97 10.16 4.39
CA LEU A 124 8.73 10.25 3.14
C LEU A 124 8.10 11.23 2.17
N LEU A 125 6.77 11.22 2.04
CA LEU A 125 6.06 12.17 1.22
C LEU A 125 6.30 13.61 1.68
N VAL A 126 6.17 13.90 2.98
CA VAL A 126 6.43 15.23 3.53
C VAL A 126 7.89 15.66 3.26
N LEU A 127 8.85 14.76 3.48
CA LEU A 127 10.26 15.05 3.20
C LEU A 127 10.51 15.38 1.72
N VAL A 128 9.83 14.71 0.79
CA VAL A 128 9.94 14.99 -0.65
C VAL A 128 9.26 16.30 -1.02
N LEU A 129 8.03 16.51 -0.55
CA LEU A 129 7.22 17.68 -0.86
C LEU A 129 7.86 18.97 -0.34
N LEU A 130 8.59 18.90 0.78
CA LEU A 130 9.36 20.02 1.34
C LEU A 130 10.78 20.08 0.80
N GLY A 131 11.45 18.92 0.65
CA GLY A 131 12.85 18.84 0.25
C GLY A 131 13.08 19.14 -1.23
N ALA A 132 12.23 18.66 -2.13
CA ALA A 132 12.35 18.91 -3.57
C ALA A 132 12.27 20.41 -3.95
N PRO A 133 11.30 21.21 -3.47
CA PRO A 133 11.27 22.63 -3.78
C PRO A 133 12.44 23.39 -3.15
N VAL A 134 12.88 23.02 -1.94
CA VAL A 134 14.08 23.61 -1.32
C VAL A 134 15.33 23.29 -2.14
N LEU A 135 15.47 22.05 -2.62
CA LEU A 135 16.58 21.63 -3.48
C LEU A 135 16.57 22.42 -4.80
N LEU A 136 15.42 22.52 -5.46
CA LEU A 136 15.26 23.28 -6.71
C LEU A 136 15.57 24.76 -6.52
N TRP A 137 15.17 25.34 -5.38
CA TRP A 137 15.37 26.76 -5.09
C TRP A 137 16.82 27.09 -4.70
N LEU A 138 17.40 26.34 -3.75
CA LEU A 138 18.72 26.66 -3.18
C LEU A 138 19.90 26.17 -4.04
N ARG A 139 19.78 25.02 -4.70
CA ARG A 139 20.90 24.41 -5.44
C ARG A 139 20.91 24.76 -6.91
N PHE A 140 19.75 25.04 -7.50
CA PHE A 140 19.60 25.17 -8.94
C PHE A 140 19.01 26.52 -9.39
N ASP A 141 18.67 27.43 -8.45
CA ASP A 141 18.05 28.75 -8.70
C ASP A 141 16.89 28.70 -9.72
N VAL A 142 16.11 27.61 -9.68
CA VAL A 142 15.01 27.39 -10.63
C VAL A 142 13.85 28.32 -10.28
N ARG A 143 13.78 29.47 -10.97
CA ARG A 143 12.66 30.42 -10.90
C ARG A 143 11.69 30.30 -12.08
N SER A 144 11.78 29.20 -12.83
CA SER A 144 10.96 28.93 -14.02
C SER A 144 9.54 28.45 -13.66
N GLY A 145 8.69 28.24 -14.67
CA GLY A 145 7.34 27.67 -14.51
C GLY A 145 7.31 26.28 -13.86
N ALA A 146 8.45 25.58 -13.77
CA ALA A 146 8.56 24.28 -13.10
C ALA A 146 8.20 24.33 -11.61
N LEU A 147 8.59 25.40 -10.90
CA LEU A 147 8.31 25.53 -9.46
C LEU A 147 6.80 25.71 -9.15
N PRO A 148 6.05 26.62 -9.80
CA PRO A 148 4.60 26.71 -9.60
C PRO A 148 3.87 25.44 -10.08
N THR A 149 4.34 24.76 -11.13
CA THR A 149 3.80 23.45 -11.53
C THR A 149 4.00 22.38 -10.45
N PHE A 150 5.19 22.30 -9.85
CA PHE A 150 5.42 21.38 -8.73
C PHE A 150 4.48 21.67 -7.55
N VAL A 151 4.33 22.94 -7.18
CA VAL A 151 3.41 23.36 -6.10
C VAL A 151 1.97 22.96 -6.43
N GLY A 152 1.55 23.12 -7.69
CA GLY A 152 0.24 22.68 -8.17
C GLY A 152 0.03 21.17 -8.15
N SER A 153 1.10 20.38 -8.25
CA SER A 153 1.04 18.91 -8.13
C SER A 153 0.85 18.41 -6.70
N VAL A 154 1.22 19.19 -5.68
CA VAL A 154 1.17 18.76 -4.27
C VAL A 154 -0.23 18.32 -3.83
N PRO A 155 -1.31 19.09 -4.06
CA PRO A 155 -2.65 18.68 -3.68
C PRO A 155 -3.11 17.40 -4.39
N ALA A 156 -2.69 17.16 -5.63
CA ALA A 156 -3.00 15.92 -6.35
C ALA A 156 -2.37 14.71 -5.66
N VAL A 157 -1.10 14.79 -5.30
CA VAL A 157 -0.40 13.69 -4.60
C VAL A 157 -1.00 13.47 -3.21
N VAL A 158 -1.31 14.53 -2.47
CA VAL A 158 -1.99 14.44 -1.17
C VAL A 158 -3.34 13.76 -1.33
N LEU A 159 -4.15 14.14 -2.32
CA LEU A 159 -5.43 13.51 -2.60
C LEU A 159 -5.27 12.02 -2.92
N LEU A 160 -4.31 11.63 -3.76
CA LEU A 160 -4.03 10.23 -4.07
C LEU A 160 -3.67 9.42 -2.82
N MET A 161 -2.86 9.99 -1.92
CA MET A 161 -2.49 9.34 -0.67
C MET A 161 -3.65 9.25 0.31
N LEU A 162 -4.53 10.25 0.35
CA LEU A 162 -5.77 10.19 1.11
C LEU A 162 -6.71 9.12 0.55
N LEU A 163 -6.82 8.98 -0.77
CA LEU A 163 -7.60 7.91 -1.40
C LEU A 163 -7.01 6.53 -1.09
N ALA A 164 -5.69 6.39 -1.07
CA ALA A 164 -5.03 5.16 -0.65
C ALA A 164 -5.35 4.86 0.83
N ALA A 165 -5.21 5.85 1.72
CA ALA A 165 -5.46 5.70 3.15
C ALA A 165 -6.94 5.43 3.48
N VAL A 166 -7.88 6.11 2.81
CA VAL A 166 -9.31 5.86 2.93
C VAL A 166 -9.66 4.48 2.38
N GLY A 167 -9.04 4.08 1.26
CA GLY A 167 -9.08 2.70 0.78
C GLY A 167 -8.75 1.76 1.93
N ILE A 168 -7.51 1.82 2.43
CA ILE A 168 -6.97 0.98 3.51
C ILE A 168 -7.85 0.99 4.78
N GLY A 169 -8.40 2.14 5.19
CA GLY A 169 -9.14 2.30 6.45
C GLY A 169 -10.57 1.74 6.46
N TRP A 170 -11.17 1.46 5.30
CA TRP A 170 -12.61 1.12 5.20
C TRP A 170 -12.94 -0.37 5.03
N GLY A 171 -11.97 -1.29 5.11
CA GLY A 171 -12.29 -2.72 5.03
C GLY A 171 -11.19 -3.68 4.60
N TRP A 172 -9.94 -3.45 5.00
CA TRP A 172 -8.82 -4.29 4.57
C TRP A 172 -8.37 -5.11 5.76
N GLY A 173 -8.85 -6.34 5.79
CA GLY A 173 -8.52 -7.34 6.78
C GLY A 173 -8.73 -8.70 6.16
N TYR A 174 -8.16 -9.72 6.78
CA TYR A 174 -8.45 -11.09 6.43
C TYR A 174 -9.06 -11.78 7.64
N VAL A 175 -9.93 -12.74 7.42
CA VAL A 175 -10.48 -13.56 8.49
C VAL A 175 -9.96 -14.97 8.28
N VAL A 176 -9.26 -15.48 9.28
CA VAL A 176 -8.96 -16.91 9.35
C VAL A 176 -10.19 -17.57 9.97
N THR A 177 -10.74 -18.55 9.26
CA THR A 177 -11.87 -19.34 9.73
C THR A 177 -11.38 -20.73 10.07
N ALA A 178 -11.84 -21.27 11.19
CA ALA A 178 -11.65 -22.67 11.57
C ALA A 178 -13.03 -23.29 11.79
N GLN A 179 -13.46 -24.11 10.84
CA GLN A 179 -14.75 -24.78 10.89
C GLN A 179 -14.55 -26.24 11.27
N GLU A 180 -15.26 -26.72 12.30
CA GLU A 180 -15.25 -28.12 12.70
C GLU A 180 -15.74 -29.00 11.54
N VAL A 181 -15.01 -30.08 11.27
CA VAL A 181 -15.37 -31.07 10.23
C VAL A 181 -15.49 -32.46 10.85
N PRO A 182 -16.42 -33.29 10.37
CA PRO A 182 -16.51 -34.68 10.84
C PRO A 182 -15.21 -35.42 10.58
N ALA A 183 -14.91 -36.45 11.38
CA ALA A 183 -13.67 -37.21 11.25
C ALA A 183 -13.60 -38.07 9.97
N SER A 184 -14.74 -38.49 9.40
CA SER A 184 -14.75 -39.38 8.23
C SER A 184 -14.15 -38.82 6.93
N PRO A 185 -14.21 -37.51 6.62
CA PRO A 185 -13.48 -36.93 5.48
C PRO A 185 -11.97 -36.68 5.73
N VAL A 186 -11.43 -37.04 6.90
CA VAL A 186 -10.04 -36.73 7.29
C VAL A 186 -9.05 -37.85 6.93
N ASP A 187 -9.54 -39.06 6.65
CA ASP A 187 -8.71 -40.26 6.47
C ASP A 187 -7.66 -40.17 5.34
N ASP A 188 -7.89 -39.31 4.33
CA ASP A 188 -6.96 -39.09 3.20
C ASP A 188 -6.24 -37.72 3.25
N ALA A 189 -6.51 -36.87 4.25
CA ALA A 189 -5.95 -35.52 4.34
C ALA A 189 -4.69 -35.47 5.23
N THR A 190 -3.72 -34.63 4.87
CA THR A 190 -2.61 -34.34 5.79
C THR A 190 -3.13 -33.53 6.97
N VAL A 191 -3.15 -34.14 8.16
CA VAL A 191 -3.60 -33.49 9.39
C VAL A 191 -2.41 -32.77 10.04
N GLY A 192 -2.50 -31.45 10.12
CA GLY A 192 -1.59 -30.64 10.91
C GLY A 192 -1.93 -30.66 12.40
N SER A 193 -0.94 -30.44 13.26
CA SER A 193 -1.16 -30.15 14.67
C SER A 193 -0.82 -28.70 14.99
N LEU A 194 -1.66 -28.08 15.82
CA LEU A 194 -1.38 -26.78 16.43
C LEU A 194 -0.74 -26.91 17.82
N SER A 195 -0.46 -28.14 18.30
CA SER A 195 0.20 -28.40 19.59
C SER A 195 1.53 -27.69 19.74
N ASP A 196 2.28 -27.58 18.65
CA ASP A 196 3.61 -26.96 18.65
C ASP A 196 3.53 -25.44 18.41
N ARG A 197 2.31 -24.89 18.30
CA ARG A 197 2.03 -23.49 17.92
C ARG A 197 0.97 -22.86 18.83
N PRO A 198 1.25 -22.73 20.15
CA PRO A 198 0.27 -22.34 21.16
C PRO A 198 -0.31 -20.94 20.96
N VAL A 199 0.42 -20.03 20.30
CA VAL A 199 -0.03 -18.67 19.98
C VAL A 199 -1.20 -18.68 19.01
N VAL A 200 -1.19 -19.59 18.03
CA VAL A 200 -2.30 -19.72 17.06
C VAL A 200 -3.49 -20.36 17.73
N ALA A 201 -3.25 -21.42 18.51
CA ALA A 201 -4.31 -22.12 19.21
C ALA A 201 -5.05 -21.19 20.18
N SER A 202 -4.33 -20.38 20.96
CA SER A 202 -4.94 -19.45 21.91
C SER A 202 -5.65 -18.27 21.24
N ALA A 203 -5.14 -17.77 20.12
CA ALA A 203 -5.77 -16.68 19.39
C ALA A 203 -7.02 -17.15 18.60
N LEU A 204 -6.92 -18.27 17.89
CA LEU A 204 -7.98 -18.76 17.02
C LEU A 204 -9.13 -19.42 17.80
N PHE A 205 -8.82 -20.27 18.79
CA PHE A 205 -9.84 -21.01 19.56
C PHE A 205 -10.24 -20.32 20.87
N SER A 206 -9.91 -19.03 21.03
CA SER A 206 -10.42 -18.19 22.11
C SER A 206 -11.96 -18.23 22.13
N SER A 207 -12.56 -18.33 23.31
CA SER A 207 -14.02 -18.46 23.45
C SER A 207 -14.79 -17.28 22.87
N GLY A 208 -14.19 -16.08 22.84
CA GLY A 208 -14.80 -14.89 22.24
C GLY A 208 -14.76 -14.86 20.71
N ASN A 209 -14.05 -15.80 20.08
CA ASN A 209 -13.88 -15.89 18.63
C ASN A 209 -14.65 -17.05 18.02
N CYS A 210 -15.32 -17.87 18.84
CA CYS A 210 -15.98 -19.08 18.38
C CYS A 210 -17.49 -19.02 18.61
N GLU A 211 -18.23 -19.39 17.59
CA GLU A 211 -19.67 -19.57 17.61
C GLU A 211 -19.99 -21.03 17.29
N THR A 212 -21.12 -21.52 17.77
CA THR A 212 -21.63 -22.84 17.40
C THR A 212 -22.78 -22.64 16.44
N ASP A 213 -22.71 -23.26 15.27
CA ASP A 213 -23.77 -23.18 14.28
C ASP A 213 -25.04 -23.95 14.72
N ALA A 214 -26.08 -23.85 13.90
CA ALA A 214 -27.37 -24.51 14.17
C ALA A 214 -27.27 -26.06 14.16
N GLU A 215 -26.21 -26.61 13.56
CA GLU A 215 -25.95 -28.05 13.43
C GLU A 215 -25.06 -28.58 14.57
N GLY A 216 -24.57 -27.69 15.44
CA GLY A 216 -23.75 -28.02 16.60
C GLY A 216 -22.24 -28.03 16.31
N PHE A 217 -21.81 -27.63 15.11
CA PHE A 217 -20.39 -27.50 14.76
C PHE A 217 -19.84 -26.16 15.24
N ARG A 218 -18.61 -26.20 15.76
CA ARG A 218 -17.92 -24.99 16.22
C ARG A 218 -17.20 -24.31 15.05
N GLU A 219 -17.47 -23.04 14.85
CA GLU A 219 -16.76 -22.18 13.90
C GLU A 219 -16.04 -21.08 14.67
N CYS A 220 -14.74 -20.90 14.42
CA CYS A 220 -13.94 -19.86 15.04
C CYS A 220 -13.37 -18.88 14.00
N HIS A 221 -13.41 -17.59 14.32
CA HIS A 221 -12.98 -16.51 13.44
C HIS A 221 -11.88 -15.67 14.09
N LEU A 222 -10.71 -15.59 13.43
CA LEU A 222 -9.64 -14.68 13.81
C LEU A 222 -9.50 -13.60 12.74
N SER A 223 -9.90 -12.37 13.09
CA SER A 223 -9.64 -11.20 12.25
C SER A 223 -8.16 -10.84 12.29
N LEU A 224 -7.52 -10.73 11.13
CA LEU A 224 -6.12 -10.35 10.96
C LEU A 224 -6.03 -8.87 10.59
N ARG A 225 -5.73 -8.03 11.57
CA ARG A 225 -5.63 -6.57 11.45
C ARG A 225 -4.20 -6.04 11.39
N GLY A 226 -3.20 -6.89 11.62
CA GLY A 226 -1.77 -6.59 11.53
C GLY A 226 -1.02 -6.49 12.86
N PHE A 227 -1.63 -6.93 13.98
CA PHE A 227 -0.97 -6.98 15.29
C PHE A 227 0.12 -8.07 15.36
N GLU A 228 1.07 -7.96 16.28
CA GLU A 228 2.22 -8.90 16.37
C GLU A 228 1.79 -10.35 16.53
N HIS A 229 0.86 -10.64 17.44
CA HIS A 229 0.34 -12.00 17.67
C HIS A 229 -0.38 -12.58 16.44
N GLU A 230 -1.00 -11.73 15.61
CA GLU A 230 -1.64 -12.14 14.36
C GLU A 230 -0.60 -12.45 13.27
N ARG A 231 0.53 -11.75 13.25
CA ARG A 231 1.65 -12.03 12.33
C ARG A 231 2.27 -13.40 12.62
N ASP A 232 2.48 -13.70 13.89
CA ASP A 232 2.97 -15.00 14.32
C ASP A 232 1.98 -16.11 13.96
N ALA A 233 0.67 -15.85 14.14
CA ALA A 233 -0.39 -16.77 13.72
C ALA A 233 -0.39 -17.03 12.21
N VAL A 234 -0.18 -15.99 11.40
CA VAL A 234 -0.08 -16.12 9.94
C VAL A 234 1.14 -16.94 9.52
N ARG A 235 2.31 -16.72 10.16
CA ARG A 235 3.52 -17.48 9.82
C ARG A 235 3.31 -18.97 10.09
N ALA A 236 2.76 -19.28 11.25
CA ALA A 236 2.36 -20.64 11.64
C ALA A 236 1.37 -21.28 10.66
N LEU A 237 0.35 -20.54 10.20
CA LEU A 237 -0.63 -21.01 9.22
C LEU A 237 0.00 -21.23 7.83
N SER A 238 0.93 -20.37 7.43
CA SER A 238 1.63 -20.49 6.15
C SER A 238 2.50 -21.74 6.06
N GLU A 239 3.07 -22.20 7.18
CA GLU A 239 3.79 -23.47 7.27
C GLU A 239 2.89 -24.70 7.08
N LEU A 240 1.59 -24.55 7.35
CA LEU A 240 0.55 -25.55 7.10
C LEU A 240 -0.05 -25.44 5.70
N GLY A 241 0.44 -24.51 4.87
CA GLY A 241 -0.07 -24.26 3.53
C GLY A 241 -1.29 -23.34 3.47
N VAL A 242 -1.72 -22.75 4.60
CA VAL A 242 -2.81 -21.78 4.65
C VAL A 242 -2.26 -20.36 4.48
N ARG A 243 -2.73 -19.67 3.46
CA ARG A 243 -2.31 -18.34 3.04
C ARG A 243 -3.55 -17.51 2.73
N CYS A 244 -3.54 -16.25 3.16
CA CYS A 244 -4.60 -15.34 2.79
C CYS A 244 -4.41 -14.89 1.32
N PRO A 245 -5.44 -14.95 0.48
CA PRO A 245 -5.31 -14.54 -0.93
C PRO A 245 -5.11 -13.03 -1.05
N TYR A 246 -4.40 -12.57 -2.08
CA TYR A 246 -4.39 -11.16 -2.44
C TYR A 246 -5.74 -10.77 -3.09
N GLN A 247 -6.30 -9.58 -2.82
CA GLN A 247 -7.67 -9.24 -3.19
C GLN A 247 -8.06 -9.43 -4.66
N ARG A 248 -9.37 -9.70 -4.86
CA ARG A 248 -10.13 -9.79 -6.11
C ARG A 248 -9.74 -10.86 -7.12
N ASN A 249 -8.55 -11.46 -7.07
CA ASN A 249 -8.11 -12.45 -8.05
C ASN A 249 -7.68 -13.75 -7.35
N GLY A 250 -8.66 -14.65 -7.16
CA GLY A 250 -8.55 -15.92 -6.44
C GLY A 250 -7.40 -16.82 -6.88
N GLY A 251 -6.32 -16.81 -6.11
CA GLY A 251 -5.58 -18.03 -5.84
C GLY A 251 -6.21 -18.70 -4.63
N ASP A 252 -6.39 -20.02 -4.66
CA ASP A 252 -6.80 -20.75 -3.46
C ASP A 252 -5.79 -20.43 -2.36
N GLY A 253 -6.29 -19.81 -1.29
CA GLY A 253 -5.49 -19.53 -0.11
C GLY A 253 -4.92 -20.79 0.54
N GLY A 254 -5.25 -21.98 0.03
CA GLY A 254 -4.96 -23.24 0.69
C GLY A 254 -5.84 -23.37 1.92
N THR A 255 -6.32 -24.58 2.15
CA THR A 255 -6.96 -24.95 3.41
C THR A 255 -6.15 -26.07 4.02
N ALA A 256 -6.09 -26.11 5.35
CA ALA A 256 -5.46 -27.19 6.08
C ALA A 256 -6.43 -27.78 7.07
N ILE A 257 -6.35 -29.09 7.28
CA ILE A 257 -7.07 -29.74 8.38
C ILE A 257 -6.13 -29.76 9.57
N VAL A 258 -6.58 -29.24 10.71
CA VAL A 258 -5.83 -29.22 11.96
C VAL A 258 -6.59 -29.94 13.05
N GLN A 259 -5.87 -30.62 13.94
CA GLN A 259 -6.44 -31.20 15.14
C GLN A 259 -6.28 -30.26 16.35
N HIS A 260 -7.36 -30.05 17.10
CA HIS A 260 -7.35 -29.30 18.36
C HIS A 260 -8.33 -29.92 19.36
N GLU A 261 -7.88 -30.20 20.59
CA GLU A 261 -8.68 -30.83 21.66
C GLU A 261 -9.42 -32.12 21.23
N GLY A 262 -8.79 -32.91 20.36
CA GLY A 262 -9.36 -34.17 19.85
C GLY A 262 -10.40 -34.01 18.74
N ARG A 263 -10.65 -32.79 18.26
CA ARG A 263 -11.54 -32.48 17.12
C ARG A 263 -10.75 -32.02 15.91
N TYR A 264 -11.35 -32.12 14.72
CA TYR A 264 -10.74 -31.70 13.45
C TYR A 264 -11.39 -30.42 12.94
N TYR A 265 -10.57 -29.48 12.49
CA TYR A 265 -11.01 -28.20 11.96
C TYR A 265 -10.41 -27.98 10.57
N ARG A 266 -11.23 -27.58 9.60
CA ARG A 266 -10.75 -27.03 8.34
C ARG A 266 -10.43 -25.55 8.57
N VAL A 267 -9.17 -25.20 8.43
CA VAL A 267 -8.68 -23.83 8.56
C VAL A 267 -8.44 -23.24 7.19
N GLY A 268 -9.03 -22.07 6.94
CA GLY A 268 -8.88 -21.29 5.72
C GLY A 268 -8.70 -19.81 6.02
N CYS A 269 -8.45 -19.01 4.98
CA CYS A 269 -8.39 -17.57 5.10
C CYS A 269 -9.13 -16.88 3.94
N SER A 270 -9.97 -15.91 4.27
CA SER A 270 -10.75 -15.13 3.30
C SER A 270 -10.61 -13.62 3.55
N PRO A 271 -10.92 -12.76 2.56
CA PRO A 271 -11.04 -11.32 2.78
C PRO A 271 -12.12 -11.00 3.83
N HIS A 272 -11.90 -9.95 4.61
CA HIS A 272 -12.88 -9.46 5.58
C HIS A 272 -13.97 -8.63 4.87
N GLY A 273 -15.23 -9.04 4.98
CA GLY A 273 -16.39 -8.39 4.37
C GLY A 273 -16.67 -8.87 2.95
N ASP A 274 -17.72 -9.67 2.80
CA ASP A 274 -18.46 -9.88 1.54
C ASP A 274 -19.60 -8.85 1.43
#